data_AF-A0A7X1IPQ8-F1
#
_entry.id   AF-A0A7X1IPQ8-F1
#
_cell.length_a   1.000
_cell.length_b   1.000
_cell.length_c   1.000
_cell.angle_alpha   90.00
_cell.angle_beta   90.00
_cell.angle_gamma   90.00
#
_symmetry.space_group_name_H-M   'P 1'
#
loop_
_entity.id
_entity.type
_entity.pdbx_description
1 polymer ?
#
loop_
_entity_poly.entity_id
_entity_poly.type
_entity_poly.pdbx_seq_one_letter_code
_entity_poly.pdbx_strand_id
1 'polypeptide(L)'
;MRARSARTGTGASPGPRPGPGKAGYTVLFATVLALALLGVLVATRGAATDGPLAAGESSGHYAEPEGVGDAAADAMASAVRIEPGTPGRPVARAADRGAGRKARTDPLPPSRPLEAAPRDPSPAIGPLFSTDQDEPGHGCTASVVHSRERDLLVTAAHCVYTNGFRTDVAFAPGYHDGEAPYGVWVPTSIDVDPEWMSDRDEDHDVAFLRVRQVGTDTRVEDVTGAERIAFRPAVDRPARVLGYPGEGERPLACQSVVRRESASQLRFDCAGLPGGTSGSPLLTDVDADSGLGTVVGVLGGKDEGGDDETSYSSYFGGAVERLYRRATAG
;
A
#
# COMPACT_ATOMS: atom_id res chain seq x y z
N MET A 1 -86.84 18.18 23.50
CA MET A 1 -87.93 18.47 24.47
C MET A 1 -87.91 17.40 25.56
N ARG A 2 -87.97 17.83 26.84
CA ARG A 2 -88.14 17.03 28.09
C ARG A 2 -86.97 16.08 28.43
N ALA A 3 -86.14 16.29 29.45
CA ALA A 3 -86.30 16.62 30.88
C ALA A 3 -86.48 15.39 31.81
N ARG A 4 -85.70 15.45 32.91
CA ARG A 4 -85.79 14.75 34.22
C ARG A 4 -85.25 13.32 34.25
N SER A 5 -84.22 12.99 35.03
CA SER A 5 -83.85 13.19 36.45
C SER A 5 -84.13 11.94 37.30
N ALA A 6 -83.02 11.31 37.68
CA ALA A 6 -82.68 10.61 38.93
C ALA A 6 -83.60 9.54 39.53
N ARG A 7 -83.01 8.36 39.76
CA ARG A 7 -83.08 7.64 41.04
C ARG A 7 -81.80 6.85 41.31
N THR A 8 -81.27 7.08 42.50
CA THR A 8 -80.11 6.46 43.15
C THR A 8 -80.45 5.09 43.72
N GLY A 9 -79.52 4.14 43.62
CA GLY A 9 -79.50 2.89 44.38
C GLY A 9 -78.05 2.55 44.75
N THR A 10 -77.78 2.49 46.05
CA THR A 10 -76.48 2.24 46.70
C THR A 10 -76.19 0.74 46.78
N GLY A 11 -74.93 0.34 46.54
CA GLY A 11 -74.46 -1.04 46.70
C GLY A 11 -72.93 -1.15 46.79
N ALA A 12 -72.44 -1.28 48.03
CA ALA A 12 -71.20 -1.89 48.54
C ALA A 12 -69.84 -1.72 47.81
N SER A 13 -68.88 -1.13 48.54
CA SER A 13 -67.44 -1.09 48.24
C SER A 13 -66.72 -2.42 48.52
N PRO A 14 -65.74 -2.82 47.69
CA PRO A 14 -64.58 -3.60 48.10
C PRO A 14 -63.38 -2.69 48.39
N GLY A 15 -62.66 -2.98 49.48
CA GLY A 15 -61.53 -2.19 49.98
C GLY A 15 -60.29 -2.21 49.08
N PRO A 16 -59.36 -1.25 49.26
CA PRO A 16 -58.22 -1.06 48.39
C PRO A 16 -57.11 -2.09 48.63
N ARG A 17 -56.54 -2.60 47.53
CA ARG A 17 -55.31 -3.41 47.52
C ARG A 17 -54.10 -2.52 47.83
N PRO A 18 -53.11 -2.98 48.62
CA PRO A 18 -51.92 -2.21 48.93
C PRO A 18 -51.04 -2.05 47.67
N GLY A 19 -50.65 -0.81 47.37
CA GLY A 19 -49.70 -0.48 46.30
C GLY A 19 -48.27 -0.87 46.67
N PRO A 20 -47.39 -1.11 45.67
CA PRO A 20 -46.02 -1.52 45.91
C PRO A 20 -45.23 -0.44 46.65
N GLY A 21 -44.53 -0.85 47.72
CA GLY A 21 -43.76 0.01 48.59
C GLY A 21 -42.54 0.65 47.90
N LYS A 22 -42.10 1.79 48.45
CA LYS A 22 -40.99 2.63 47.99
C LYS A 22 -39.64 1.91 47.80
N ALA A 23 -39.49 0.69 48.28
CA ALA A 23 -38.28 -0.14 48.12
C ALA A 23 -38.10 -0.70 46.69
N GLY A 24 -39.17 -0.84 45.90
CA GLY A 24 -39.07 -1.37 44.53
C GLY A 24 -38.43 -0.39 43.53
N TYR A 25 -38.57 0.92 43.76
CA TYR A 25 -38.02 1.95 42.87
C TYR A 25 -36.52 2.17 43.07
N THR A 26 -35.99 1.95 44.27
CA THR A 26 -34.56 2.16 44.57
C THR A 26 -33.69 1.06 43.93
N VAL A 27 -34.18 -0.18 43.88
CA VAL A 27 -33.45 -1.30 43.24
C VAL A 27 -33.47 -1.18 41.71
N LEU A 28 -34.56 -0.66 41.12
CA LEU A 28 -34.67 -0.48 39.67
C LEU A 28 -33.79 0.69 39.15
N PHE A 29 -33.62 1.76 39.94
CA PHE A 29 -32.73 2.87 39.56
C PHE A 29 -31.24 2.51 39.68
N ALA A 30 -30.86 1.71 40.67
CA ALA A 30 -29.47 1.30 40.85
C ALA A 30 -28.96 0.37 39.72
N THR A 31 -29.81 -0.51 39.18
CA THR A 31 -29.46 -1.39 38.05
C THR A 31 -29.41 -0.65 36.72
N VAL A 32 -30.29 0.32 36.47
CA VAL A 32 -30.25 1.15 35.26
C VAL A 32 -29.00 2.05 35.24
N LEU A 33 -28.58 2.61 36.39
CA LEU A 33 -27.36 3.42 36.47
C LEU A 33 -26.08 2.58 36.31
N ALA A 34 -26.05 1.36 36.84
CA ALA A 34 -24.92 0.44 36.69
C ALA A 34 -24.76 -0.07 35.23
N LEU A 35 -25.87 -0.30 34.52
CA LEU A 35 -25.85 -0.62 33.08
C LEU A 35 -25.48 0.59 32.22
N ALA A 36 -25.87 1.80 32.61
CA ALA A 36 -25.44 3.03 31.93
C ALA A 36 -23.94 3.31 32.14
N LEU A 37 -23.38 3.03 33.32
CA LEU A 37 -21.94 3.17 33.58
C LEU A 37 -21.10 2.07 32.91
N LEU A 38 -21.62 0.82 32.77
CA LEU A 38 -20.99 -0.18 31.91
C LEU A 38 -21.09 0.16 30.41
N GLY A 39 -22.18 0.80 29.98
CA GLY A 39 -22.34 1.29 28.61
C GLY A 39 -21.41 2.47 28.27
N VAL A 40 -21.06 3.29 29.26
CA VAL A 40 -20.13 4.43 29.09
C VAL A 40 -18.67 4.02 29.20
N LEU A 41 -18.32 2.92 29.89
CA LEU A 41 -16.94 2.43 29.95
C LEU A 41 -16.52 1.54 28.75
N VAL A 42 -17.44 1.20 27.85
CA VAL A 42 -17.15 0.41 26.62
C VAL A 42 -17.12 1.31 25.36
N ALA A 43 -17.27 2.62 25.50
CA ALA A 43 -17.31 3.56 24.37
C ALA A 43 -15.99 4.29 24.08
N THR A 44 -14.83 3.70 24.42
CA THR A 44 -13.51 4.18 23.96
C THR A 44 -12.82 3.23 22.99
N ARG A 45 -13.48 2.14 22.58
CA ARG A 45 -13.07 1.47 21.34
C ARG A 45 -13.70 2.24 20.20
N GLY A 46 -12.90 3.11 19.57
CA GLY A 46 -13.25 3.71 18.30
C GLY A 46 -13.80 2.62 17.38
N ALA A 47 -14.86 2.94 16.67
CA ALA A 47 -15.41 2.07 15.64
C ALA A 47 -14.23 1.61 14.76
N ALA A 48 -13.98 0.30 14.73
CA ALA A 48 -13.06 -0.29 13.79
C ALA A 48 -13.54 0.13 12.40
N THR A 49 -12.71 0.83 11.65
CA THR A 49 -12.89 0.94 10.22
C THR A 49 -12.79 -0.47 9.66
N ASP A 50 -13.77 -0.91 8.87
CA ASP A 50 -13.98 -2.29 8.39
C ASP A 50 -12.89 -2.81 7.41
N GLY A 51 -11.61 -2.57 7.68
CA GLY A 51 -10.48 -3.06 6.88
C GLY A 51 -9.13 -2.87 7.60
N PRO A 52 -8.04 -3.47 7.08
CA PRO A 52 -6.69 -3.46 7.66
C PRO A 52 -6.01 -2.10 7.52
N LEU A 53 -6.55 -1.09 8.21
CA LEU A 53 -6.08 0.30 8.16
C LEU A 53 -5.63 0.78 9.54
N ALA A 54 -4.53 1.52 9.57
CA ALA A 54 -4.01 2.20 10.76
C ALA A 54 -3.87 3.71 10.53
N ALA A 55 -4.04 4.48 11.60
CA ALA A 55 -3.61 5.87 11.63
C ALA A 55 -2.08 5.93 11.74
N GLY A 56 -1.47 6.86 11.01
CA GLY A 56 -0.07 7.23 11.19
C GLY A 56 0.08 8.60 11.83
N GLU A 57 1.31 9.10 11.87
CA GLU A 57 1.63 10.45 12.29
C GLU A 57 1.17 11.48 11.24
N SER A 58 0.93 12.71 11.66
CA SER A 58 0.61 13.83 10.75
C SER A 58 1.79 14.20 9.84
N SER A 59 2.99 13.69 10.13
CA SER A 59 4.18 13.77 9.27
C SER A 59 4.09 12.88 8.02
N GLY A 60 3.09 11.99 7.99
CA GLY A 60 2.94 10.94 6.99
C GLY A 60 3.83 9.74 7.19
N HIS A 61 4.24 9.51 8.43
CA HIS A 61 4.98 8.33 8.85
C HIS A 61 4.08 7.33 9.58
N TYR A 62 4.23 6.05 9.27
CA TYR A 62 3.64 4.95 10.02
C TYR A 62 4.73 3.92 10.34
N ALA A 63 4.91 3.63 11.63
CA ALA A 63 5.75 2.55 12.09
C ALA A 63 4.90 1.28 12.26
N GLU A 64 5.21 0.24 11.51
CA GLU A 64 4.43 -0.99 11.54
C GLU A 64 4.83 -1.85 12.75
N PRO A 65 3.88 -2.22 13.64
CA PRO A 65 4.18 -3.16 14.72
C PRO A 65 4.64 -4.51 14.17
N GLU A 66 5.65 -5.12 14.78
CA GLU A 66 6.24 -6.38 14.29
C GLU A 66 5.19 -7.49 14.09
N GLY A 67 4.27 -7.68 15.04
CA GLY A 67 3.22 -8.69 14.95
C GLY A 67 2.19 -8.44 13.84
N VAL A 68 2.04 -7.21 13.36
CA VAL A 68 1.19 -6.88 12.21
C VAL A 68 1.86 -7.33 10.93
N GLY A 69 3.14 -6.95 10.74
CA GLY A 69 3.92 -7.40 9.59
C GLY A 69 4.12 -8.92 9.57
N ASP A 70 4.28 -9.56 10.72
CA ASP A 70 4.37 -11.03 10.80
C ASP A 70 3.07 -11.69 10.31
N ALA A 71 1.91 -11.16 10.69
CA ALA A 71 0.62 -11.66 10.22
C ALA A 71 0.43 -11.45 8.70
N ALA A 72 0.85 -10.30 8.16
CA ALA A 72 0.84 -10.04 6.71
C ALA A 72 1.77 -11.02 5.96
N ALA A 73 2.95 -11.31 6.51
CA ALA A 73 3.86 -12.29 5.95
C ALA A 73 3.28 -13.71 5.95
N ASP A 74 2.64 -14.12 7.05
CA ASP A 74 1.99 -15.44 7.17
C ASP A 74 0.82 -15.60 6.19
N ALA A 75 -0.03 -14.57 6.08
CA ALA A 75 -1.13 -14.54 5.10
C ALA A 75 -0.57 -14.69 3.69
N MET A 76 0.45 -13.92 3.35
CA MET A 76 1.08 -13.95 2.04
C MET A 76 1.80 -15.27 1.74
N ALA A 77 2.50 -15.85 2.73
CA ALA A 77 3.18 -17.14 2.58
C ALA A 77 2.20 -18.30 2.31
N SER A 78 0.92 -18.14 2.63
CA SER A 78 -0.13 -19.11 2.26
C SER A 78 -0.56 -19.01 0.78
N ALA A 79 -0.33 -17.86 0.14
CA ALA A 79 -0.72 -17.57 -1.24
C ALA A 79 0.33 -17.98 -2.26
N VAL A 80 1.60 -18.03 -1.85
CA VAL A 80 2.74 -18.22 -2.77
C VAL A 80 3.59 -19.41 -2.40
N ARG A 81 4.21 -19.99 -3.42
CA ARG A 81 5.29 -20.95 -3.22
C ARG A 81 6.59 -20.19 -2.95
N ILE A 82 7.04 -20.29 -1.72
CA ILE A 82 8.41 -19.93 -1.35
C ILE A 82 9.24 -21.20 -1.57
N GLU A 83 9.88 -21.31 -2.73
CA GLU A 83 10.82 -22.41 -2.95
C GLU A 83 11.92 -22.34 -1.87
N PRO A 84 12.19 -23.42 -1.11
CA PRO A 84 13.36 -23.50 -0.24
C PRO A 84 14.61 -23.67 -1.11
N GLY A 85 14.93 -22.64 -1.87
CA GLY A 85 16.08 -22.55 -2.74
C GLY A 85 17.20 -21.85 -2.01
N THR A 86 18.37 -22.49 -1.95
CA THR A 86 19.70 -21.89 -1.74
C THR A 86 19.67 -20.38 -1.94
N PRO A 87 20.10 -19.54 -0.97
CA PRO A 87 20.07 -18.08 -1.09
C PRO A 87 20.44 -17.71 -2.51
N GLY A 88 19.48 -17.14 -3.24
CA GLY A 88 19.64 -16.86 -4.66
C GLY A 88 21.02 -16.26 -4.81
N ARG A 89 21.86 -16.85 -5.68
CA ARG A 89 23.26 -16.43 -5.83
C ARG A 89 23.22 -14.91 -5.82
N PRO A 90 23.77 -14.23 -4.80
CA PRO A 90 23.55 -12.80 -4.61
C PRO A 90 23.72 -12.18 -5.97
N VAL A 91 22.74 -11.40 -6.45
CA VAL A 91 22.90 -10.70 -7.73
C VAL A 91 24.19 -9.92 -7.58
N ALA A 92 25.28 -10.48 -8.11
CA ALA A 92 26.58 -10.25 -7.52
C ALA A 92 26.89 -8.78 -7.74
N ARG A 93 26.91 -8.01 -6.64
CA ARG A 93 26.98 -6.55 -6.59
C ARG A 93 27.33 -5.96 -7.95
N ALA A 94 26.33 -5.59 -8.74
CA ALA A 94 26.58 -4.82 -9.96
C ALA A 94 27.35 -3.53 -9.62
N ALA A 95 27.18 -3.02 -8.38
CA ALA A 95 27.90 -1.88 -7.84
C ALA A 95 29.41 -2.11 -7.57
N ASP A 96 29.89 -3.36 -7.46
CA ASP A 96 31.29 -3.67 -7.08
C ASP A 96 32.10 -4.33 -8.22
N ARG A 97 31.48 -4.54 -9.39
CA ARG A 97 32.17 -5.06 -10.58
C ARG A 97 32.93 -3.97 -11.32
N GLY A 98 34.04 -3.55 -10.72
CA GLY A 98 35.26 -3.08 -11.40
C GLY A 98 35.14 -1.78 -12.22
N ALA A 99 35.96 -0.80 -11.85
CA ALA A 99 36.23 0.46 -12.55
C ALA A 99 36.84 0.33 -13.97
N GLY A 100 36.43 -0.66 -14.77
CA GLY A 100 36.99 -0.95 -16.09
C GLY A 100 36.02 -1.52 -17.14
N ARG A 101 34.78 -1.92 -16.79
CA ARG A 101 33.76 -2.27 -17.78
C ARG A 101 32.88 -1.03 -18.01
N LYS A 102 32.84 -0.50 -19.23
CA LYS A 102 31.83 0.51 -19.58
C LYS A 102 30.46 -0.10 -19.34
N ALA A 103 29.69 0.45 -18.39
CA ALA A 103 28.30 0.06 -18.17
C ALA A 103 27.57 0.14 -19.51
N ARG A 104 26.99 -0.99 -19.92
CA ARG A 104 26.25 -1.06 -21.19
C ARG A 104 24.80 -0.80 -20.87
N THR A 105 24.31 0.36 -21.27
CA THR A 105 22.90 0.69 -21.16
C THR A 105 22.11 -0.01 -22.27
N ASP A 106 21.00 -0.64 -21.92
CA ASP A 106 19.98 -1.11 -22.85
C ASP A 106 19.46 0.10 -23.65
N PRO A 107 19.43 0.07 -24.99
CA PRO A 107 18.99 1.20 -25.82
C PRO A 107 17.49 1.54 -25.69
N LEU A 108 16.68 0.72 -25.00
CA LEU A 108 15.25 0.94 -24.72
C LEU A 108 14.45 1.51 -25.93
N PRO A 109 14.43 0.83 -27.10
CA PRO A 109 13.59 1.27 -28.21
C PRO A 109 12.11 1.23 -27.81
N PRO A 110 11.27 2.15 -28.34
CA PRO A 110 9.83 2.10 -28.06
C PRO A 110 9.21 0.77 -28.49
N SER A 111 8.26 0.27 -27.70
CA SER A 111 7.46 -0.91 -28.02
C SER A 111 6.72 -0.75 -29.36
N ARG A 112 6.52 -1.85 -30.08
CA ARG A 112 5.78 -1.89 -31.34
C ARG A 112 4.81 -3.09 -31.37
N PRO A 113 3.48 -2.89 -31.24
CA PRO A 113 2.80 -1.61 -30.95
C PRO A 113 3.21 -1.01 -29.59
N LEU A 114 2.85 0.25 -29.32
CA LEU A 114 3.01 0.88 -28.00
C LEU A 114 2.01 0.29 -27.01
N GLU A 115 2.22 -0.97 -26.68
CA GLU A 115 1.37 -1.79 -25.84
C GLU A 115 2.28 -2.68 -24.97
N ALA A 116 1.89 -2.87 -23.72
CA ALA A 116 2.64 -3.71 -22.80
C ALA A 116 2.50 -5.19 -23.18
N ALA A 117 3.55 -5.95 -22.94
CA ALA A 117 3.57 -7.38 -23.18
C ALA A 117 4.23 -8.13 -22.02
N PRO A 118 3.91 -9.41 -21.80
CA PRO A 118 4.56 -10.22 -20.79
C PRO A 118 6.10 -10.18 -20.90
N ARG A 119 6.77 -10.10 -19.77
CA ARG A 119 8.24 -10.04 -19.67
C ARG A 119 8.74 -10.94 -18.55
N ASP A 120 10.01 -11.32 -18.63
CA ASP A 120 10.68 -11.99 -17.51
C ASP A 120 10.71 -11.07 -16.28
N PRO A 121 10.54 -11.62 -15.06
CA PRO A 121 10.55 -10.84 -13.83
C PRO A 121 11.91 -10.21 -13.55
N SER A 122 11.89 -9.03 -12.94
CA SER A 122 13.09 -8.40 -12.39
C SER A 122 13.27 -8.80 -10.92
N PRO A 123 14.48 -9.14 -10.47
CA PRO A 123 14.75 -9.40 -9.05
C PRO A 123 14.36 -8.24 -8.13
N ALA A 124 14.46 -6.98 -8.60
CA ALA A 124 14.18 -5.80 -7.79
C ALA A 124 12.71 -5.33 -7.85
N ILE A 125 11.86 -5.91 -8.70
CA ILE A 125 10.49 -5.46 -8.92
C ILE A 125 9.53 -6.60 -8.62
N GLY A 126 8.46 -6.29 -7.90
CA GLY A 126 7.47 -7.28 -7.48
C GLY A 126 6.10 -6.67 -7.24
N PRO A 127 5.05 -7.50 -7.23
CA PRO A 127 3.74 -7.10 -6.74
C PRO A 127 3.78 -6.70 -5.27
N LEU A 128 2.90 -5.76 -4.92
CA LEU A 128 2.44 -5.50 -3.56
C LEU A 128 1.11 -6.20 -3.36
N PHE A 129 1.12 -7.14 -2.42
CA PHE A 129 -0.04 -7.86 -1.95
C PHE A 129 -0.72 -7.09 -0.82
N SER A 130 -2.04 -7.20 -0.79
CA SER A 130 -2.92 -6.82 0.31
C SER A 130 -4.00 -7.88 0.46
N THR A 131 -4.66 -7.92 1.60
CA THR A 131 -5.80 -8.80 1.84
C THR A 131 -7.11 -8.11 1.49
N ASP A 132 -8.02 -8.84 0.84
CA ASP A 132 -9.44 -8.51 0.77
C ASP A 132 -10.23 -9.65 1.41
N GLN A 133 -11.02 -9.36 2.44
CA GLN A 133 -11.74 -10.37 3.22
C GLN A 133 -10.83 -11.52 3.71
N ASP A 134 -9.63 -11.19 4.19
CA ASP A 134 -8.59 -12.11 4.65
C ASP A 134 -7.96 -12.99 3.54
N GLU A 135 -8.31 -12.80 2.27
CA GLU A 135 -7.68 -13.48 1.13
C GLU A 135 -6.61 -12.56 0.49
N PRO A 136 -5.36 -13.01 0.36
CA PRO A 136 -4.29 -12.24 -0.24
C PRO A 136 -4.46 -12.13 -1.77
N GLY A 137 -4.42 -10.90 -2.28
CA GLY A 137 -4.34 -10.58 -3.70
C GLY A 137 -3.34 -9.44 -3.95
N HIS A 138 -2.82 -9.30 -5.16
CA HIS A 138 -1.95 -8.17 -5.49
C HIS A 138 -2.68 -7.11 -6.31
N GLY A 139 -2.62 -5.86 -5.85
CA GLY A 139 -3.29 -4.73 -6.48
C GLY A 139 -2.35 -3.60 -6.91
N CYS A 140 -1.06 -3.75 -6.64
CA CYS A 140 -0.02 -2.77 -6.96
C CYS A 140 1.32 -3.45 -7.24
N THR A 141 2.30 -2.65 -7.64
CA THR A 141 3.69 -3.00 -7.88
C THR A 141 4.61 -2.11 -7.03
N ALA A 142 5.76 -2.62 -6.61
CA ALA A 142 6.82 -1.85 -6.00
C ALA A 142 8.19 -2.23 -6.58
N SER A 143 9.16 -1.36 -6.34
CA SER A 143 10.56 -1.60 -6.71
C SER A 143 11.48 -1.36 -5.53
N VAL A 144 12.48 -2.24 -5.35
CA VAL A 144 13.60 -2.02 -4.46
C VAL A 144 14.44 -0.87 -5.00
N VAL A 145 14.69 0.15 -4.18
CA VAL A 145 15.55 1.28 -4.51
C VAL A 145 16.70 1.37 -3.54
N HIS A 146 17.86 1.80 -4.03
CA HIS A 146 19.07 1.84 -3.23
C HIS A 146 18.88 2.76 -2.02
N SER A 147 19.21 2.25 -0.84
CA SER A 147 19.28 3.03 0.40
C SER A 147 20.51 2.62 1.21
N ARG A 148 20.88 3.45 2.19
CA ARG A 148 22.00 3.13 3.09
C ARG A 148 21.79 1.81 3.83
N GLU A 149 20.56 1.58 4.30
CA GLU A 149 20.18 0.42 5.11
C GLU A 149 19.71 -0.78 4.26
N ARG A 150 19.65 -0.61 2.92
CA ARG A 150 19.43 -1.67 1.91
C ARG A 150 18.05 -2.35 1.99
N ASP A 151 17.07 -1.61 2.47
CA ASP A 151 15.76 -2.09 2.89
C ASP A 151 14.60 -1.27 2.32
N LEU A 152 14.83 -0.47 1.27
CA LEU A 152 13.87 0.53 0.81
C LEU A 152 13.15 0.11 -0.47
N LEU A 153 11.83 0.24 -0.46
CA LEU A 153 10.97 0.15 -1.63
C LEU A 153 10.43 1.53 -2.01
N VAL A 154 10.12 1.70 -3.30
CA VAL A 154 9.30 2.81 -3.82
C VAL A 154 8.05 2.25 -4.50
N THR A 155 6.93 2.93 -4.33
CA THR A 155 5.62 2.62 -4.95
C THR A 155 4.75 3.89 -4.99
N ALA A 156 3.52 3.79 -5.50
CA ALA A 156 2.54 4.87 -5.45
C ALA A 156 1.91 4.97 -4.05
N ALA A 157 1.55 6.18 -3.59
CA ALA A 157 0.97 6.37 -2.27
C ALA A 157 -0.41 5.72 -2.13
N HIS A 158 -1.24 5.76 -3.17
CA HIS A 158 -2.56 5.11 -3.17
C HIS A 158 -2.49 3.60 -2.94
N CYS A 159 -1.35 2.96 -3.24
CA CYS A 159 -1.12 1.54 -3.00
C CYS A 159 -1.09 1.19 -1.51
N VAL A 160 -0.66 2.13 -0.66
CA VAL A 160 -0.38 1.86 0.77
C VAL A 160 -1.13 2.79 1.71
N TYR A 161 -1.78 3.82 1.18
CA TYR A 161 -2.58 4.75 1.95
C TYR A 161 -3.87 5.09 1.21
N THR A 162 -5.01 4.84 1.86
CA THR A 162 -6.33 5.26 1.37
C THR A 162 -6.96 6.29 2.29
N ASN A 163 -7.63 5.86 3.35
CA ASN A 163 -8.10 6.71 4.46
C ASN A 163 -7.34 6.39 5.77
N GLY A 164 -6.20 5.74 5.61
CA GLY A 164 -5.32 5.17 6.62
C GLY A 164 -4.23 4.36 5.93
N PHE A 165 -3.15 4.07 6.65
CA PHE A 165 -2.08 3.20 6.19
C PHE A 165 -2.57 1.76 6.15
N ARG A 166 -2.34 1.07 5.03
CA ARG A 166 -2.59 -0.37 4.93
C ARG A 166 -1.63 -1.13 5.84
N THR A 167 -2.16 -2.08 6.60
CA THR A 167 -1.42 -2.89 7.58
C THR A 167 -1.25 -4.34 7.15
N ASP A 168 -1.69 -4.68 5.96
CA ASP A 168 -1.74 -6.01 5.37
C ASP A 168 -0.87 -6.10 4.11
N VAL A 169 0.14 -5.23 4.01
CA VAL A 169 0.99 -5.11 2.83
C VAL A 169 2.13 -6.12 2.88
N ALA A 170 2.34 -6.83 1.78
CA ALA A 170 3.50 -7.70 1.58
C ALA A 170 4.09 -7.52 0.17
N PHE A 171 5.41 -7.63 0.05
CA PHE A 171 6.15 -7.47 -1.20
C PHE A 171 6.85 -8.78 -1.58
N ALA A 172 6.69 -9.21 -2.84
CA ALA A 172 7.34 -10.40 -3.38
C ALA A 172 8.22 -10.04 -4.59
N PRO A 173 9.50 -9.70 -4.40
CA PRO A 173 10.39 -9.38 -5.51
C PRO A 173 10.56 -10.56 -6.45
N GLY A 174 10.63 -10.30 -7.76
CA GLY A 174 10.83 -11.33 -8.78
C GLY A 174 9.69 -12.34 -8.92
N TYR A 175 8.51 -12.02 -8.39
CA TYR A 175 7.34 -12.89 -8.43
C TYR A 175 7.02 -13.39 -9.85
N HIS A 176 6.66 -14.66 -9.97
CA HIS A 176 6.10 -15.19 -11.20
C HIS A 176 5.40 -16.52 -10.95
N ASP A 177 4.29 -16.76 -11.63
CA ASP A 177 3.59 -18.05 -11.66
C ASP A 177 3.28 -18.63 -10.25
N GLY A 178 2.92 -17.77 -9.30
CA GLY A 178 2.69 -18.16 -7.90
C GLY A 178 3.95 -18.37 -7.07
N GLU A 179 5.13 -17.98 -7.56
CA GLU A 179 6.43 -18.18 -6.89
C GLU A 179 7.03 -16.87 -6.39
N ALA A 180 7.51 -16.86 -5.14
CA ALA A 180 8.23 -15.74 -4.53
C ALA A 180 9.72 -16.09 -4.35
N PRO A 181 10.54 -16.04 -5.43
CA PRO A 181 11.91 -16.58 -5.43
C PRO A 181 12.87 -15.84 -4.49
N TYR A 182 12.55 -14.60 -4.11
CA TYR A 182 13.32 -13.79 -3.17
C TYR A 182 12.61 -13.64 -1.81
N GLY A 183 11.60 -14.48 -1.55
CA GLY A 183 10.81 -14.49 -0.32
C GLY A 183 9.80 -13.35 -0.22
N VAL A 184 9.14 -13.28 0.94
CA VAL A 184 8.13 -12.28 1.28
C VAL A 184 8.74 -11.24 2.22
N TRP A 185 8.49 -9.97 1.90
CA TRP A 185 9.00 -8.81 2.63
C TRP A 185 7.84 -7.96 3.12
N VAL A 186 7.88 -7.55 4.38
CA VAL A 186 6.81 -6.78 5.02
C VAL A 186 7.34 -5.45 5.54
N PRO A 187 6.50 -4.39 5.58
CA PRO A 187 6.92 -3.09 6.06
C PRO A 187 7.43 -3.13 7.51
N THR A 188 8.44 -2.33 7.80
CA THR A 188 8.76 -1.86 9.15
C THR A 188 8.29 -0.43 9.34
N SER A 189 8.20 0.33 8.25
CA SER A 189 7.53 1.62 8.22
C SER A 189 7.11 2.01 6.81
N ILE A 190 6.09 2.86 6.74
CA ILE A 190 5.56 3.44 5.51
C ILE A 190 5.63 4.96 5.62
N ASP A 191 6.17 5.60 4.59
CA ASP A 191 6.27 7.05 4.48
C ASP A 191 5.51 7.54 3.24
N VAL A 192 4.51 8.39 3.47
CA VAL A 192 3.67 9.06 2.46
C VAL A 192 3.75 10.57 2.66
N ASP A 193 3.58 11.36 1.60
CA ASP A 193 3.54 12.81 1.73
C ASP A 193 2.22 13.26 2.41
N PRO A 194 2.25 14.17 3.41
CA PRO A 194 1.04 14.69 4.03
C PRO A 194 -0.01 15.28 3.08
N GLU A 195 0.40 15.85 1.93
CA GLU A 195 -0.54 16.39 0.94
C GLU A 195 -1.36 15.28 0.26
N TRP A 196 -0.79 14.07 0.09
CA TRP A 196 -1.56 12.90 -0.33
C TRP A 196 -2.58 12.49 0.75
N MET A 197 -2.17 12.55 2.02
CA MET A 197 -3.03 12.12 3.12
C MET A 197 -4.23 13.02 3.36
N SER A 198 -4.07 14.33 3.18
CA SER A 198 -5.12 15.32 3.43
C SER A 198 -6.12 15.41 2.28
N ASP A 199 -5.60 15.51 1.06
CA ASP A 199 -6.40 15.94 -0.10
C ASP A 199 -6.31 14.99 -1.29
N ARG A 200 -5.58 13.86 -1.15
CA ARG A 200 -5.23 12.96 -2.26
C ARG A 200 -4.63 13.72 -3.43
N ASP A 201 -3.72 14.65 -3.12
CA ASP A 201 -3.03 15.43 -4.15
C ASP A 201 -2.20 14.49 -5.04
N GLU A 202 -2.62 14.34 -6.30
CA GLU A 202 -1.99 13.51 -7.32
C GLU A 202 -0.52 13.89 -7.61
N ASP A 203 -0.09 15.09 -7.26
CA ASP A 203 1.30 15.52 -7.35
C ASP A 203 2.20 14.87 -6.28
N HIS A 204 1.59 14.19 -5.31
CA HIS A 204 2.23 13.61 -4.14
C HIS A 204 1.94 12.10 -4.00
N ASP A 205 1.53 11.43 -5.08
CA ASP A 205 1.23 9.99 -5.12
C ASP A 205 2.50 9.11 -5.18
N VAL A 206 3.36 9.23 -4.16
CA VAL A 206 4.58 8.43 -4.00
C VAL A 206 4.71 8.01 -2.55
N ALA A 207 5.08 6.75 -2.33
CA ALA A 207 5.40 6.21 -1.02
C ALA A 207 6.76 5.52 -1.02
N PHE A 208 7.39 5.53 0.16
CA PHE A 208 8.56 4.72 0.45
C PHE A 208 8.29 3.81 1.63
N LEU A 209 8.73 2.56 1.52
CA LEU A 209 8.53 1.56 2.56
C LEU A 209 9.89 1.01 2.95
N ARG A 210 10.22 1.03 4.24
CA ARG A 210 11.31 0.19 4.75
C ARG A 210 10.74 -1.20 5.00
N VAL A 211 11.47 -2.24 4.63
CA VAL A 211 10.98 -3.62 4.71
C VAL A 211 11.96 -4.56 5.40
N ARG A 212 11.41 -5.65 5.94
CA ARG A 212 12.17 -6.77 6.51
C ARG A 212 11.61 -8.09 5.99
N GLN A 213 12.42 -9.15 6.11
CA GLN A 213 11.97 -10.52 5.95
C GLN A 213 11.86 -11.17 7.33
N VAL A 214 10.68 -11.72 7.64
CA VAL A 214 10.38 -12.32 8.95
C VAL A 214 11.38 -13.42 9.29
N GLY A 215 11.90 -13.40 10.53
CA GLY A 215 12.83 -14.41 11.03
C GLY A 215 14.26 -14.32 10.48
N THR A 216 14.62 -13.25 9.77
CA THR A 216 15.97 -13.07 9.22
C THR A 216 16.49 -11.63 9.38
N ASP A 217 17.81 -11.46 9.34
CA ASP A 217 18.48 -10.15 9.23
C ASP A 217 18.84 -9.80 7.77
N THR A 218 18.35 -10.55 6.79
CA THR A 218 18.65 -10.32 5.37
C THR A 218 18.09 -8.97 4.94
N ARG A 219 18.87 -8.21 4.16
CA ARG A 219 18.40 -6.97 3.52
C ARG A 219 17.93 -7.26 2.11
N VAL A 220 16.82 -6.67 1.69
CA VAL A 220 16.20 -6.96 0.39
C VAL A 220 17.19 -6.69 -0.75
N GLU A 221 17.88 -5.55 -0.71
CA GLU A 221 18.85 -5.18 -1.74
C GLU A 221 20.05 -6.15 -1.81
N ASP A 222 20.40 -6.85 -0.72
CA ASP A 222 21.50 -7.83 -0.75
C ASP A 222 21.15 -9.07 -1.60
N VAL A 223 19.86 -9.38 -1.78
CA VAL A 223 19.41 -10.55 -2.56
C VAL A 223 18.82 -10.18 -3.92
N THR A 224 18.19 -9.01 -4.03
CA THR A 224 17.55 -8.53 -5.28
C THR A 224 18.44 -7.61 -6.10
N GLY A 225 19.46 -7.00 -5.50
CA GLY A 225 19.99 -5.72 -5.97
C GLY A 225 18.97 -4.59 -5.77
N ALA A 226 19.27 -3.38 -6.24
CA ALA A 226 18.37 -2.25 -6.12
C ALA A 226 18.47 -1.32 -7.32
N GLU A 227 17.34 -0.72 -7.68
CA GLU A 227 17.30 0.35 -8.65
C GLU A 227 17.95 1.62 -8.06
N ARG A 228 18.60 2.43 -8.91
CA ARG A 228 18.94 3.80 -8.50
C ARG A 228 17.67 4.64 -8.49
N ILE A 229 17.67 5.76 -7.76
CA ILE A 229 16.62 6.77 -7.82
C ILE A 229 17.18 8.11 -8.24
N ALA A 230 16.48 8.82 -9.13
CA ALA A 230 16.85 10.16 -9.56
C ALA A 230 15.75 11.17 -9.24
N PHE A 231 16.15 12.28 -8.63
CA PHE A 231 15.30 13.44 -8.38
C PHE A 231 15.54 14.51 -9.43
N ARG A 232 14.49 15.26 -9.74
CA ARG A 232 14.43 16.24 -10.82
C ARG A 232 14.89 15.64 -12.15
N PRO A 233 14.34 14.48 -12.57
CA PRO A 233 14.83 13.76 -13.74
C PRO A 233 14.63 14.56 -15.03
N ALA A 234 15.53 14.33 -15.99
CA ALA A 234 15.34 14.82 -17.35
C ALA A 234 14.15 14.12 -18.01
N VAL A 235 13.37 14.89 -18.76
CA VAL A 235 12.25 14.40 -19.57
C VAL A 235 12.70 14.14 -21.01
N ASP A 236 11.79 13.65 -21.85
CA ASP A 236 12.02 13.26 -23.24
C ASP A 236 13.08 12.16 -23.39
N ARG A 237 13.15 11.26 -22.40
CA ARG A 237 14.06 10.12 -22.40
C ARG A 237 13.29 8.80 -22.49
N PRO A 238 13.83 7.79 -23.20
CA PRO A 238 13.26 6.44 -23.18
C PRO A 238 13.29 5.87 -21.76
N ALA A 239 12.19 5.24 -21.37
CA ALA A 239 12.09 4.47 -20.15
C ALA A 239 11.38 3.14 -20.40
N ARG A 240 11.63 2.19 -19.51
CA ARG A 240 10.89 0.93 -19.41
C ARG A 240 10.04 0.94 -18.15
N VAL A 241 8.77 0.58 -18.29
CA VAL A 241 7.92 0.14 -17.21
C VAL A 241 8.01 -1.38 -17.10
N LEU A 242 8.00 -1.91 -15.89
CA LEU A 242 7.73 -3.31 -15.58
C LEU A 242 6.75 -3.36 -14.40
N GLY A 243 5.60 -4.01 -14.56
CA GLY A 243 4.51 -3.98 -13.59
C GLY A 243 3.67 -5.24 -13.55
N TYR A 244 3.03 -5.53 -12.42
CA TYR A 244 2.20 -6.71 -12.23
C TYR A 244 0.72 -6.33 -12.31
N PRO A 245 -0.01 -6.72 -13.36
CA PRO A 245 -1.47 -6.49 -13.42
C PRO A 245 -2.15 -7.30 -12.30
N GLY A 246 -3.25 -6.81 -11.72
CA GLY A 246 -3.80 -7.35 -10.47
C GLY A 246 -4.23 -8.82 -10.54
N GLU A 247 -4.69 -9.27 -11.71
CA GLU A 247 -5.12 -10.65 -11.97
C GLU A 247 -4.03 -11.50 -12.66
N GLY A 248 -2.81 -10.97 -12.82
CA GLY A 248 -1.77 -11.62 -13.60
C GLY A 248 -0.57 -12.10 -12.80
N GLU A 249 -0.22 -13.36 -13.02
CA GLU A 249 0.89 -14.05 -12.38
C GLU A 249 2.27 -13.71 -12.96
N ARG A 250 2.35 -12.78 -13.91
CA ARG A 250 3.60 -12.39 -14.58
C ARG A 250 3.60 -10.90 -14.85
N PRO A 251 4.77 -10.25 -14.84
CA PRO A 251 4.84 -8.84 -15.12
C PRO A 251 4.65 -8.55 -16.61
N LEU A 252 4.04 -7.40 -16.88
CA LEU A 252 3.99 -6.75 -18.17
C LEU A 252 5.10 -5.70 -18.25
N ALA A 253 5.69 -5.54 -19.42
CA ALA A 253 6.65 -4.48 -19.70
C ALA A 253 6.23 -3.67 -20.91
N CYS A 254 6.51 -2.36 -20.85
CA CYS A 254 6.43 -1.49 -22.01
C CYS A 254 7.59 -0.50 -22.04
N GLN A 255 7.99 -0.11 -23.25
CA GLN A 255 9.03 0.88 -23.49
C GLN A 255 8.44 2.05 -24.28
N SER A 256 8.58 3.25 -23.74
CA SER A 256 8.13 4.49 -24.38
C SER A 256 9.00 5.65 -23.88
N VAL A 257 8.67 6.88 -24.27
CA VAL A 257 9.38 8.08 -23.85
C VAL A 257 8.65 8.71 -22.68
N VAL A 258 9.35 9.00 -21.59
CA VAL A 258 8.81 9.79 -20.48
C VAL A 258 8.73 11.25 -20.91
N ARG A 259 7.53 11.81 -20.92
CA ARG A 259 7.25 13.20 -21.28
C ARG A 259 6.87 14.00 -20.04
N ARG A 260 6.99 15.32 -20.16
CA ARG A 260 6.41 16.23 -19.17
C ARG A 260 4.93 16.44 -19.48
N GLU A 261 4.07 16.17 -18.51
CA GLU A 261 2.64 16.54 -18.56
C GLU A 261 2.44 17.94 -17.97
N SER A 262 3.01 18.17 -16.78
CA SER A 262 2.90 19.46 -16.07
C SER A 262 4.21 19.79 -15.33
N ALA A 263 4.20 20.81 -14.46
CA ALA A 263 5.33 21.08 -13.58
C ALA A 263 5.60 19.91 -12.61
N SER A 264 4.54 19.19 -12.22
CA SER A 264 4.49 18.18 -11.17
C SER A 264 4.09 16.79 -11.66
N GLN A 265 3.78 16.61 -12.94
CA GLN A 265 3.40 15.31 -13.52
C GLN A 265 4.27 14.93 -14.73
N LEU A 266 4.55 13.64 -14.84
CA LEU A 266 5.13 12.97 -16.00
C LEU A 266 4.05 12.16 -16.72
N ARG A 267 4.23 11.99 -18.03
CA ARG A 267 3.37 11.19 -18.90
C ARG A 267 4.17 10.08 -19.56
N PHE A 268 3.57 8.90 -19.65
CA PHE A 268 4.13 7.72 -20.30
C PHE A 268 3.04 7.05 -21.15
N ASP A 269 3.15 7.22 -22.48
CA ASP A 269 2.19 6.66 -23.42
C ASP A 269 2.54 5.19 -23.72
N CYS A 270 1.71 4.28 -23.21
CA CYS A 270 1.72 2.87 -23.58
C CYS A 270 0.44 2.18 -23.11
N ALA A 271 -0.25 1.52 -24.05
CA ALA A 271 -1.46 0.78 -23.73
C ALA A 271 -1.19 -0.52 -22.96
N GLY A 272 -2.23 -1.10 -22.38
CA GLY A 272 -2.16 -2.44 -21.79
C GLY A 272 -1.44 -2.49 -20.43
N LEU A 273 -1.45 -1.38 -19.69
CA LEU A 273 -1.00 -1.30 -18.29
C LEU A 273 -2.23 -1.18 -17.36
N PRO A 274 -2.96 -2.29 -17.09
CA PRO A 274 -4.19 -2.25 -16.31
C PRO A 274 -3.91 -2.05 -14.81
N GLY A 275 -4.97 -1.99 -14.02
CA GLY A 275 -4.90 -2.01 -12.55
C GLY A 275 -3.99 -3.13 -12.03
N GLY A 276 -3.28 -2.87 -10.93
CA GLY A 276 -2.13 -3.68 -10.49
C GLY A 276 -0.78 -3.07 -10.87
N THR A 277 -0.70 -2.44 -12.04
CA THR A 277 0.56 -1.83 -12.50
C THR A 277 0.88 -0.50 -11.81
N SER A 278 -0.02 0.04 -10.99
CA SER A 278 0.27 1.15 -10.08
C SER A 278 1.51 0.91 -9.23
N GLY A 279 2.35 1.93 -9.06
CA GLY A 279 3.62 1.84 -8.37
C GLY A 279 4.77 1.25 -9.18
N SER A 280 4.53 0.78 -10.41
CA SER A 280 5.59 0.27 -11.30
C SER A 280 6.63 1.34 -11.61
N PRO A 281 7.93 1.04 -11.58
CA PRO A 281 8.96 2.03 -11.83
C PRO A 281 9.06 2.42 -13.31
N LEU A 282 9.21 3.71 -13.57
CA LEU A 282 9.73 4.25 -14.83
C LEU A 282 11.25 4.17 -14.81
N LEU A 283 11.82 3.15 -15.44
CA LEU A 283 13.26 2.88 -15.45
C LEU A 283 13.97 3.49 -16.66
N THR A 284 14.93 4.36 -16.39
CA THR A 284 15.92 4.84 -17.37
C THR A 284 17.29 4.22 -17.11
N ASP A 285 18.24 4.36 -18.03
CA ASP A 285 19.63 3.90 -17.87
C ASP A 285 19.75 2.45 -17.36
N VAL A 286 18.87 1.60 -17.90
CA VAL A 286 18.82 0.15 -17.61
C VAL A 286 20.14 -0.48 -18.04
N ASP A 287 20.79 -1.19 -17.14
CA ASP A 287 21.97 -1.99 -17.43
C ASP A 287 21.57 -3.28 -18.14
N ALA A 288 22.23 -3.55 -19.28
CA ALA A 288 21.89 -4.67 -20.16
C ALA A 288 22.22 -6.05 -19.57
N ASP A 289 23.11 -6.11 -18.57
CA ASP A 289 23.54 -7.37 -17.96
C ASP A 289 22.68 -7.71 -16.73
N SER A 290 22.32 -6.72 -15.91
CA SER A 290 21.57 -6.93 -14.65
C SER A 290 20.08 -6.61 -14.75
N GLY A 291 19.65 -5.80 -15.73
CA GLY A 291 18.27 -5.35 -15.85
C GLY A 291 17.90 -4.18 -14.92
N LEU A 292 18.76 -3.83 -13.96
CA LEU A 292 18.61 -2.69 -13.06
C LEU A 292 18.91 -1.37 -13.78
N GLY A 293 18.16 -0.32 -13.50
CA GLY A 293 18.31 1.03 -14.01
C GLY A 293 18.20 2.10 -12.93
N THR A 294 17.55 3.19 -13.31
CA THR A 294 17.30 4.38 -12.49
C THR A 294 15.80 4.72 -12.55
N VAL A 295 15.12 4.63 -11.42
CA VAL A 295 13.75 5.07 -11.22
C VAL A 295 13.69 6.60 -11.34
N VAL A 296 12.88 7.08 -12.27
CA VAL A 296 12.59 8.52 -12.47
C VAL A 296 11.15 8.90 -12.14
N GLY A 297 10.32 7.90 -11.81
CA GLY A 297 8.92 8.02 -11.45
C GLY A 297 8.34 6.64 -11.18
N VAL A 298 7.15 6.60 -10.61
CA VAL A 298 6.33 5.38 -10.48
C VAL A 298 4.95 5.61 -11.10
N LEU A 299 4.36 4.61 -11.74
CA LEU A 299 3.01 4.74 -12.30
C LEU A 299 2.02 5.09 -11.19
N GLY A 300 1.24 6.13 -11.39
CA GLY A 300 0.37 6.74 -10.39
C GLY A 300 0.16 8.21 -10.72
N GLY A 301 0.01 9.03 -9.70
CA GLY A 301 -0.17 10.46 -9.89
C GLY A 301 -1.50 10.77 -10.53
N LYS A 302 -1.49 11.55 -11.62
CA LYS A 302 -2.72 12.03 -12.24
C LYS A 302 -3.68 10.89 -12.58
N ASP A 303 -4.95 11.07 -12.20
CA ASP A 303 -6.01 10.06 -12.36
C ASP A 303 -5.63 8.68 -11.76
N GLU A 304 -4.91 8.67 -10.63
CA GLU A 304 -4.39 7.47 -9.93
C GLU A 304 -3.53 6.53 -10.81
N GLY A 305 -2.98 7.04 -11.92
CA GLY A 305 -2.18 6.25 -12.84
C GLY A 305 -2.60 6.33 -14.30
N GLY A 306 -3.72 6.99 -14.63
CA GLY A 306 -4.14 7.30 -16.00
C GLY A 306 -5.25 6.41 -16.55
N ASP A 307 -5.18 6.07 -17.84
CA ASP A 307 -6.20 5.33 -18.59
C ASP A 307 -5.60 4.14 -19.37
N ASP A 308 -6.41 3.52 -20.24
CA ASP A 308 -6.04 2.34 -21.02
C ASP A 308 -4.85 2.55 -21.98
N GLU A 309 -4.50 3.79 -22.32
CA GLU A 309 -3.46 4.15 -23.29
C GLU A 309 -2.30 4.94 -22.68
N THR A 310 -2.57 5.70 -21.62
CA THR A 310 -1.63 6.66 -21.05
C THR A 310 -1.52 6.46 -19.54
N SER A 311 -0.29 6.31 -19.05
CA SER A 311 -0.02 6.34 -17.63
C SER A 311 0.67 7.63 -17.19
N TYR A 312 0.42 8.04 -15.95
CA TYR A 312 1.07 9.20 -15.33
C TYR A 312 2.01 8.80 -14.19
N SER A 313 2.74 9.80 -13.70
CA SER A 313 3.58 9.68 -12.51
C SER A 313 3.79 11.05 -11.91
N SER A 314 3.70 11.16 -10.58
CA SER A 314 4.17 12.36 -9.88
C SER A 314 5.63 12.61 -10.22
N TYR A 315 5.96 13.84 -10.58
CA TYR A 315 7.33 14.24 -10.88
C TYR A 315 8.17 14.18 -9.60
N PHE A 316 9.30 13.45 -9.65
CA PHE A 316 10.22 13.29 -8.52
C PHE A 316 11.00 14.58 -8.21
N GLY A 317 10.29 15.66 -7.87
CA GLY A 317 10.82 16.96 -7.53
C GLY A 317 11.28 17.05 -6.07
N GLY A 318 11.28 18.27 -5.53
CA GLY A 318 11.74 18.52 -4.16
C GLY A 318 10.89 17.86 -3.06
N ALA A 319 9.59 17.65 -3.30
CA ALA A 319 8.71 16.96 -2.35
C ALA A 319 9.10 15.49 -2.19
N VAL A 320 9.15 14.75 -3.29
CA VAL A 320 9.58 13.33 -3.31
C VAL A 320 11.02 13.17 -2.81
N GLU A 321 11.93 14.11 -3.12
CA GLU A 321 13.30 14.08 -2.59
C GLU A 321 13.33 14.23 -1.05
N ARG A 322 12.47 15.07 -0.46
CA ARG A 322 12.34 15.17 1.00
C ARG A 322 11.72 13.91 1.60
N LEU A 323 10.71 13.35 0.94
CA LEU A 323 10.05 12.11 1.35
C LEU A 323 11.06 10.95 1.41
N TYR A 324 11.86 10.76 0.35
CA TYR A 324 12.94 9.77 0.32
C TYR A 324 13.95 9.98 1.46
N ARG A 325 14.38 11.23 1.70
CA ARG A 325 15.32 11.54 2.80
C ARG A 325 14.74 11.23 4.17
N ARG A 326 13.43 11.40 4.36
CA ARG A 326 12.75 11.03 5.61
C ARG A 326 12.71 9.51 5.77
N ALA A 327 12.30 8.79 4.73
CA ALA A 327 12.25 7.33 4.74
C ALA A 327 13.64 6.67 4.93
N THR A 328 14.71 7.38 4.57
CA THR A 328 16.10 6.91 4.73
C THR A 328 16.83 7.52 5.94
N ALA A 329 16.18 8.38 6.72
CA ALA A 329 16.69 8.83 8.00
C ALA A 329 16.44 7.71 9.03
N GLY A 330 17.50 6.98 9.36
CA GLY A 330 17.56 6.08 10.51
C GLY A 330 17.95 6.82 11.77
#